data_AF-A0A537PZY5-F1
#
_entry.id   AF-A0A537PZY5-F1
#
_cell.length_a   1.000
_cell.length_b   1.000
_cell.length_c   1.000
_cell.angle_alpha   90.00
_cell.angle_beta   90.00
_cell.angle_gamma   90.00
#
_symmetry.space_group_name_H-M   'P 1'
#
loop_
_entity.id
_entity.type
_entity.pdbx_description
1 polymer ?
#
loop_
_entity_poly.entity_id
_entity_poly.type
_entity_poly.pdbx_seq_one_letter_code
_entity_poly.pdbx_strand_id
1 'polypeptide(L)' 'MADPAELMRRAAELNDWADQEEEVEVRNRLLKMAEYYVQIARKEEWQAAHPTSIASLTGLLNKTD' A
#
# COMPACT_ATOMS: atom_id res chain seq x y z
N MET A 1 -1.60 10.91 -3.12
CA MET A 1 -1.66 9.43 -2.98
C MET A 1 -0.72 8.85 -4.01
N ALA A 2 0.07 7.85 -3.63
CA ALA A 2 0.91 7.11 -4.58
C ALA A 2 0.01 6.15 -5.38
N ASP A 3 0.26 6.01 -6.67
CA ASP A 3 -0.49 5.10 -7.53
C ASP A 3 -0.22 3.64 -7.13
N PRO A 4 -1.25 2.84 -6.77
CA PRO A 4 -1.09 1.42 -6.46
C PRO A 4 -0.34 0.63 -7.53
N ALA A 5 -0.54 0.97 -8.81
CA ALA A 5 0.14 0.30 -9.92
C ALA A 5 1.65 0.58 -9.90
N GLU A 6 2.06 1.81 -9.62
CA GLU A 6 3.47 2.18 -9.47
C GLU A 6 4.12 1.50 -8.25
N LEU A 7 3.38 1.37 -7.15
CA LEU A 7 3.85 0.65 -5.96
C LEU A 7 4.05 -0.84 -6.26
N MET A 8 3.13 -1.48 -6.99
CA MET A 8 3.28 -2.87 -7.41
C MET A 8 4.45 -3.05 -8.38
N ARG A 9 4.66 -2.11 -9.31
CA ARG A 9 5.80 -2.13 -10.23
C ARG A 9 7.13 -2.10 -9.47
N ARG A 10 7.26 -1.21 -8.48
CA ARG A 10 8.46 -1.13 -7.62
C ARG A 10 8.67 -2.38 -6.78
N ALA A 11 7.60 -2.99 -6.28
CA ALA A 11 7.70 -4.26 -5.57
C ALA A 11 8.25 -5.37 -6.47
N ALA A 12 7.82 -5.42 -7.74
CA ALA A 12 8.36 -6.37 -8.71
C ALA A 12 9.85 -6.13 -9.00
N GLU A 13 10.25 -4.87 -9.24
CA GLU A 13 11.67 -4.51 -9.45
C GLU A 13 12.57 -4.94 -8.28
N LEU A 14 12.08 -4.76 -7.05
CA LEU A 14 12.82 -5.18 -5.85
C LEU A 14 12.95 -6.70 -5.73
N ASN A 15 11.93 -7.46 -6.17
CA ASN A 15 12.04 -8.92 -6.23
C ASN A 15 13.04 -9.35 -7.31
N ASP A 16 13.02 -8.72 -8.48
CA ASP A 16 13.97 -9.02 -9.56
C ASP A 16 15.42 -8.73 -9.12
N TRP A 17 15.65 -7.68 -8.33
CA TRP A 17 16.96 -7.41 -7.74
C TRP A 17 17.32 -8.41 -6.65
N ALA A 18 16.36 -8.82 -5.82
CA ALA A 18 16.58 -9.82 -4.78
C ALA A 18 16.98 -11.18 -5.37
N ASP A 19 16.43 -11.56 -6.53
CA ASP A 19 16.75 -12.81 -7.22
C ASP A 19 18.18 -12.83 -7.78
N GLN A 20 18.76 -11.66 -8.05
CA GLN A 20 20.13 -11.50 -8.54
C GLN A 20 21.14 -11.26 -7.40
N GLU A 21 20.68 -11.08 -6.16
CA GLU A 21 21.51 -10.71 -5.03
C GLU A 21 22.09 -11.94 -4.31
N GLU A 22 23.43 -12.00 -4.28
CA GLU A 22 24.17 -13.08 -3.62
C GLU A 22 24.20 -12.89 -2.09
N GLU A 23 24.25 -11.63 -1.64
CA GLU A 23 24.32 -11.30 -0.22
C GLU A 23 22.94 -11.50 0.45
N VAL A 24 22.92 -12.35 1.48
CA VAL A 24 21.67 -12.83 2.09
C VAL A 24 20.94 -11.72 2.84
N GLU A 25 21.64 -10.82 3.51
CA GLU A 25 21.03 -9.72 4.26
C GLU A 25 20.38 -8.68 3.34
N VAL A 26 21.04 -8.31 2.24
CA VAL A 26 20.56 -7.40 1.20
C VAL A 26 19.37 -8.01 0.50
N ARG A 27 19.43 -9.29 0.09
CA ARG A 27 18.30 -10.01 -0.50
C ARG A 27 17.08 -9.97 0.42
N ASN A 28 17.26 -10.31 1.70
CA ASN A 28 16.17 -10.27 2.68
C ASN A 28 15.60 -8.86 2.88
N ARG A 29 16.44 -7.83 2.80
CA ARG A 29 16.01 -6.45 2.91
C ARG A 29 15.20 -6.02 1.68
N LEU A 30 15.64 -6.38 0.48
CA LEU A 30 14.92 -6.12 -0.77
C LEU A 30 13.52 -6.77 -0.75
N LEU A 31 13.43 -8.04 -0.35
CA LEU A 31 12.16 -8.76 -0.22
C LEU A 31 11.21 -8.08 0.78
N LYS A 32 11.71 -7.65 1.95
CA LYS A 32 10.90 -6.90 2.93
C LYS A 32 10.39 -5.59 2.38
N MET A 33 11.18 -4.87 1.59
CA MET A 33 10.73 -3.63 0.97
C MET A 33 9.67 -3.89 -0.12
N ALA A 34 9.83 -4.96 -0.90
CA ALA A 34 8.84 -5.37 -1.90
C ALA A 34 7.49 -5.68 -1.23
N GLU A 35 7.50 -6.45 -0.16
CA GLU A 35 6.30 -6.76 0.63
C GLU A 35 5.65 -5.49 1.19
N TYR A 36 6.45 -4.56 1.70
CA TYR A 36 5.96 -3.28 2.22
C TYR A 36 5.23 -2.46 1.14
N TYR A 37 5.76 -2.38 -0.08
CA TYR A 37 5.08 -1.67 -1.17
C TYR A 37 3.77 -2.34 -1.59
N VAL A 38 3.71 -3.68 -1.59
CA VAL A 38 2.45 -4.42 -1.85
C VAL A 38 1.41 -4.09 -0.78
N GLN A 39 1.81 -4.01 0.50
CA GLN A 39 0.88 -3.65 1.57
C GLN A 39 0.34 -2.23 1.43
N ILE A 40 1.18 -1.27 1.03
CA ILE A 40 0.72 0.10 0.75
C ILE A 40 -0.26 0.10 -0.42
N ALA A 41 0.07 -0.57 -1.53
CA ALA A 41 -0.81 -0.63 -2.69
C ALA A 41 -2.21 -1.17 -2.32
N ARG A 42 -2.26 -2.28 -1.57
CA ARG A 42 -3.52 -2.86 -1.08
C ARG A 42 -4.31 -1.91 -0.17
N LYS A 43 -3.62 -1.15 0.69
CA LYS A 43 -4.25 -0.16 1.55
C LYS A 43 -4.88 0.97 0.74
N GLU A 44 -4.15 1.48 -0.24
CA GLU A 44 -4.61 2.54 -1.14
C GLU A 44 -5.80 2.06 -1.99
N GLU A 45 -5.76 0.85 -2.53
CA GLU A 45 -6.89 0.22 -3.23
C GLU A 45 -8.12 0.07 -2.33
N TRP A 46 -7.91 -0.39 -1.09
CA TRP A 46 -9.00 -0.53 -0.13
C TRP A 46 -9.64 0.83 0.19
N GLN A 47 -8.84 1.88 0.38
CA GLN A 47 -9.35 3.24 0.62
C GLN A 47 -10.07 3.82 -0.59
N ALA A 48 -9.60 3.56 -1.82
CA ALA A 48 -10.27 3.97 -3.04
C ALA A 48 -11.63 3.26 -3.23
N ALA A 49 -11.71 1.98 -2.88
CA ALA A 49 -12.95 1.20 -2.92
C ALA A 49 -13.91 1.52 -1.76
N HIS A 50 -13.39 1.97 -0.62
CA HIS A 50 -14.16 2.29 0.59
C HIS A 50 -13.87 3.74 1.02
N PRO A 51 -14.31 4.73 0.23
CA PRO A 51 -14.13 6.13 0.62
C PRO A 51 -14.82 6.36 1.97
N THR A 52 -14.05 6.72 2.99
CA THR A 52 -14.58 7.04 4.31
C THR A 52 -15.46 8.28 4.18
N SER A 53 -16.77 8.07 4.06
CA SER A 53 -17.74 9.15 3.95
C SER A 53 -17.87 9.85 5.30
N ILE A 54 -16.97 10.81 5.56
CA ILE A 54 -17.06 11.71 6.73
C ILE A 54 -18.42 12.46 6.73
N ALA A 55 -19.08 12.58 5.57
CA ALA A 55 -20.42 13.14 5.42
C ALA A 55 -21.52 12.37 6.19
N SER A 56 -21.37 11.06 6.43
CA SER A 56 -22.38 10.28 7.16
C SER A 56 -22.37 10.54 8.67
N LEU A 57 -21.24 10.98 9.23
CA LEU A 57 -21.12 11.28 10.67
C LEU A 57 -21.66 12.68 11.01
N THR A 58 -21.50 13.66 10.12
CA THR A 58 -22.00 15.02 10.34
C THR A 58 -23.53 15.10 10.26
N GLY A 59 -24.18 14.25 9.45
CA GLY A 59 -25.64 14.17 9.39
C GLY A 59 -26.31 13.57 10.63
N LEU A 60 -25.59 12.73 11.39
CA LEU A 60 -26.07 12.14 12.65
C LEU A 60 -25.86 13.07 13.85
N LEU A 61 -24.78 13.87 13.88
CA LEU A 61 -24.55 14.85 14.95
C LEU A 61 -25.50 16.06 14.90
N ASN A 62 -26.01 16.43 13.72
CA ASN A 62 -26.95 17.54 13.57
C ASN A 62 -28.43 17.15 13.77
N LYS A 63 -28.73 15.89 14.10
CA LYS A 63 -30.08 15.42 14.38
C LYS A 63 -30.27 15.13 15.87
N THR A 64 -29.96 16.15 16.67
CA THR A 64 -30.36 16.24 18.07
C THR A 64 -31.12 17.56 18.20
N ASP A 65 -32.41 17.51 17.85
CA ASP A 65 -33.40 18.55 18.15
C ASP A 65 -34.26 18.04 19.31
#